data_AF-A0A440JYT2-F1
#
_entry.id   AF-A0A440JYT2-F1
#
_cell.length_a   1.000
_cell.length_b   1.000
_cell.length_c   1.000
_cell.angle_alpha   90.00
_cell.angle_beta   90.00
_cell.angle_gamma   90.00
#
_symmetry.space_group_name_H-M   'P 1'
#
loop_
_entity.id
_entity.type
_entity.pdbx_description
1 polymer ?
#
loop_
_entity_poly.entity_id
_entity_poly.type
_entity_poly.pdbx_seq_one_letter_code
_entity_poly.pdbx_strand_id
1 'polypeptide(L)'
;MTAADNSKGAGQDDDLPDVIEIVRAMGLDAMGEDTEPPSPALPAAAPHADHGPRLPAHLEKLADRARDYVEAASSANTRRAYAADWKHFCAWARRQGVDAFSPDPRVVGLYITACASGSVSGDKQPNSVSTIERRLSSLSWSFTQRGQPLDRKDRHIVTVMAGIRNTHAAPPRQKEAILPENLIAMLETLDRGTLRGLRDRAMLLLGFAGGLRRSEIVG
;
A
#
# COMPACT_ATOMS: atom_id res chain seq x y z
N MET A 1 -68.49 3.76 -35.22
CA MET A 1 -67.91 2.54 -34.61
C MET A 1 -67.59 1.54 -35.71
N THR A 2 -66.65 1.89 -36.61
CA THR A 2 -65.89 0.99 -37.50
C THR A 2 -64.82 1.82 -38.22
N ALA A 3 -63.55 1.39 -38.22
CA ALA A 3 -62.49 1.71 -39.19
C ALA A 3 -61.25 0.87 -38.80
N ALA A 4 -60.90 -0.15 -39.58
CA ALA A 4 -59.79 -0.18 -40.56
C ALA A 4 -58.43 -0.43 -39.88
N ASP A 5 -57.88 -1.64 -39.93
CA ASP A 5 -57.11 -2.25 -41.04
C ASP A 5 -55.75 -1.56 -41.27
N ASN A 6 -54.65 -2.27 -41.02
CA ASN A 6 -53.74 -2.80 -42.04
C ASN A 6 -52.25 -2.89 -41.59
N SER A 7 -51.73 -4.10 -41.78
CA SER A 7 -50.39 -4.65 -42.00
C SER A 7 -49.05 -3.88 -41.78
N LYS A 8 -48.08 -4.72 -41.36
CA LYS A 8 -46.66 -4.88 -41.79
C LYS A 8 -45.58 -3.94 -41.26
N GLY A 9 -44.51 -4.56 -40.74
CA GLY A 9 -43.15 -3.99 -40.78
C GLY A 9 -42.21 -4.58 -39.75
N ALA A 10 -41.13 -5.23 -40.20
CA ALA A 10 -40.11 -5.92 -39.43
C ALA A 10 -39.22 -4.99 -38.58
N GLY A 11 -38.60 -5.53 -37.54
CA GLY A 11 -37.60 -4.84 -36.73
C GLY A 11 -37.17 -5.66 -35.52
N GLN A 12 -36.25 -6.59 -35.79
CA GLN A 12 -35.41 -7.29 -34.83
C GLN A 12 -34.70 -6.28 -33.91
N ASP A 13 -34.75 -6.44 -32.59
CA ASP A 13 -33.69 -5.94 -31.70
C ASP A 13 -33.69 -6.66 -30.33
N ASP A 14 -32.46 -6.94 -29.94
CA ASP A 14 -31.95 -7.73 -28.83
C ASP A 14 -32.20 -6.99 -27.51
N ASP A 15 -33.07 -7.52 -26.63
CA ASP A 15 -33.43 -6.86 -25.38
C ASP A 15 -32.36 -7.18 -24.30
N LEU A 16 -31.23 -6.48 -24.38
CA LEU A 16 -30.21 -6.44 -23.33
C LEU A 16 -30.40 -5.14 -22.53
N PRO A 17 -30.47 -5.19 -21.17
CA PRO A 17 -30.74 -4.00 -20.38
C PRO A 17 -29.63 -2.95 -20.51
N ASP A 18 -30.06 -1.68 -20.54
CA ASP A 18 -29.22 -0.49 -20.70
C ASP A 18 -28.22 -0.35 -19.53
N VAL A 19 -26.93 -0.41 -19.87
CA VAL A 19 -25.78 -0.27 -18.97
C VAL A 19 -25.82 1.05 -18.19
N ILE A 20 -26.53 2.06 -18.70
CA ILE A 20 -26.64 3.39 -18.07
C ILE A 20 -27.54 3.36 -16.80
N GLU A 21 -28.52 2.45 -16.70
CA GLU A 21 -29.35 2.34 -15.50
C GLU A 21 -28.65 1.64 -14.32
N ILE A 22 -27.79 0.66 -14.60
CA ILE A 22 -27.05 -0.07 -13.54
C ILE A 22 -26.01 0.85 -12.89
N VAL A 23 -25.40 1.75 -13.67
CA VAL A 23 -24.39 2.70 -13.20
C VAL A 23 -24.99 3.83 -12.37
N ARG A 24 -26.28 4.13 -12.51
CA ARG A 24 -26.96 5.18 -11.72
C ARG A 24 -27.38 4.71 -10.32
N ALA A 25 -27.43 3.40 -10.06
CA ALA A 25 -27.87 2.85 -8.77
C ALA A 25 -26.76 2.74 -7.70
N MET A 26 -25.49 3.00 -8.02
CA MET A 26 -24.35 2.79 -7.10
C MET A 26 -23.50 4.04 -6.82
N GLY A 27 -24.13 5.19 -6.57
CA GLY A 27 -23.30 6.29 -6.06
C GLY A 27 -24.06 7.52 -5.62
N LEU A 28 -24.53 7.55 -4.38
CA LEU A 28 -24.63 8.77 -3.58
C LEU A 28 -24.53 8.36 -2.09
N ASP A 29 -23.34 8.56 -1.52
CA ASP A 29 -23.14 9.21 -0.21
C ASP A 29 -21.64 9.21 0.12
N ALA A 30 -20.96 10.21 -0.42
CA ALA A 30 -19.64 10.63 0.04
C ALA A 30 -19.82 11.92 0.86
N MET A 31 -19.50 11.86 2.15
CA MET A 31 -19.19 13.03 2.96
C MET A 31 -17.89 12.77 3.72
N GLY A 32 -16.82 13.38 3.20
CA GLY A 32 -15.70 14.00 3.94
C GLY A 32 -14.90 13.16 4.93
N GLU A 33 -13.77 12.61 4.47
CA GLU A 33 -12.51 12.56 5.22
C GLU A 33 -11.38 12.30 4.21
N ASP A 34 -10.35 13.16 4.19
CA ASP A 34 -9.15 13.06 3.35
C ASP A 34 -8.30 11.83 3.76
N THR A 35 -8.83 10.64 3.49
CA THR A 35 -8.09 9.39 3.60
C THR A 35 -7.67 9.00 2.19
N GLU A 36 -6.38 9.09 1.91
CA GLU A 36 -5.76 8.49 0.73
C GLU A 36 -6.32 7.06 0.56
N PRO A 37 -6.95 6.72 -0.57
CA PRO A 37 -7.58 5.40 -0.72
C PRO A 37 -6.48 4.33 -0.56
N PRO A 38 -6.75 3.23 0.17
CA PRO A 38 -5.78 2.16 0.29
C PRO A 38 -5.40 1.71 -1.12
N SER A 39 -4.11 1.77 -1.45
CA SER A 39 -3.59 1.35 -2.76
C SER A 39 -4.19 -0.02 -3.12
N PRO A 40 -4.67 -0.21 -4.36
CA PRO A 40 -5.34 -1.43 -4.75
C PRO A 40 -4.41 -2.62 -4.47
N ALA A 41 -4.96 -3.63 -3.79
CA ALA A 41 -4.24 -4.88 -3.56
C ALA A 41 -3.88 -5.48 -4.92
N LEU A 42 -2.59 -5.50 -5.22
CA LEU A 42 -2.08 -6.05 -6.47
C LEU A 42 -2.32 -7.57 -6.53
N PRO A 43 -2.58 -8.13 -7.73
CA PRO A 43 -2.71 -9.57 -7.91
C PRO A 43 -1.40 -10.29 -7.56
N ALA A 44 -1.56 -11.53 -7.10
CA ALA A 44 -0.52 -12.31 -6.48
C ALA A 44 0.68 -12.58 -7.41
N ALA A 45 1.89 -12.29 -6.94
CA ALA A 45 3.12 -12.83 -7.52
C ALA A 45 3.56 -14.01 -6.67
N ALA A 46 3.06 -15.20 -7.00
CA ALA A 46 3.47 -16.43 -6.35
C ALA A 46 5.00 -16.63 -6.51
N PRO A 47 5.73 -17.07 -5.47
CA PRO A 47 7.10 -17.52 -5.64
C PRO A 47 7.09 -18.76 -6.54
N HIS A 48 7.80 -18.70 -7.65
CA HIS A 48 7.95 -19.80 -8.59
C HIS A 48 8.64 -21.00 -7.89
N ALA A 49 7.84 -21.95 -7.40
CA ALA A 49 8.26 -23.33 -7.38
C ALA A 49 8.25 -23.83 -8.84
N ASP A 50 9.39 -24.33 -9.31
CA ASP A 50 9.70 -24.73 -10.69
C ASP A 50 8.94 -25.99 -11.17
N HIS A 51 7.65 -26.12 -10.84
CA HIS A 51 6.83 -27.30 -11.16
C HIS A 51 5.51 -26.97 -11.87
N GLY A 52 5.38 -25.76 -12.43
CA GLY A 52 4.27 -25.45 -13.34
C GLY A 52 4.48 -26.06 -14.73
N PRO A 53 3.40 -26.36 -15.49
CA PRO A 53 3.53 -26.78 -16.88
C PRO A 53 4.37 -25.76 -17.66
N ARG A 54 5.44 -26.21 -18.33
CA ARG A 54 6.26 -25.35 -19.17
C ARG A 54 5.35 -24.68 -20.21
N LEU A 55 5.32 -23.35 -20.17
CA LEU A 55 4.56 -22.55 -21.12
C LEU A 55 5.07 -22.82 -22.54
N PRO A 56 4.20 -22.82 -23.56
CA PRO A 56 4.63 -22.88 -24.95
C PRO A 56 5.66 -21.78 -25.27
N ALA A 57 6.74 -22.13 -25.98
CA ALA A 57 7.87 -21.22 -26.24
C ALA A 57 7.46 -19.88 -26.88
N HIS A 58 6.39 -19.87 -27.69
CA HIS A 58 5.88 -18.63 -28.31
C HIS A 58 5.28 -17.62 -27.31
N LEU A 59 4.93 -18.06 -26.10
CA LEU A 59 4.38 -17.21 -25.04
C LEU A 59 5.44 -16.72 -24.05
N GLU A 60 6.70 -17.17 -24.14
CA GLU A 60 7.77 -16.77 -23.21
C GLU A 60 7.96 -15.25 -23.18
N LYS A 61 7.94 -14.61 -24.36
CA LYS A 61 8.03 -13.14 -24.48
C LYS A 61 6.85 -12.40 -23.83
N LEU A 62 5.67 -13.03 -23.76
CA LEU A 62 4.51 -12.47 -23.05
C LEU A 62 4.63 -12.69 -21.55
N ALA A 63 5.18 -13.84 -21.12
CA ALA A 63 5.47 -14.12 -19.73
C ALA A 63 6.54 -13.17 -19.15
N ASP A 64 7.58 -12.82 -19.92
CA ASP A 64 8.55 -11.80 -19.56
C ASP A 64 7.87 -10.45 -19.32
N ARG A 65 7.06 -9.97 -20.27
CA ARG A 65 6.32 -8.71 -20.12
C ARG A 65 5.35 -8.74 -18.95
N ALA A 66 4.70 -9.88 -18.70
CA ALA A 66 3.82 -10.05 -17.54
C ALA A 66 4.61 -9.90 -16.23
N ARG A 67 5.83 -10.46 -16.14
CA ARG A 67 6.73 -10.25 -14.99
C ARG A 67 7.13 -8.78 -14.85
N ASP A 68 7.45 -8.10 -15.95
CA ASP A 68 7.77 -6.66 -15.92
C ASP A 68 6.60 -5.83 -15.38
N TYR A 69 5.36 -6.15 -15.80
CA TYR A 69 4.16 -5.49 -15.27
C TYR A 69 3.94 -5.78 -13.79
N VAL A 70 4.19 -7.01 -13.34
CA VAL A 70 4.12 -7.36 -11.91
C VAL A 70 5.17 -6.59 -11.09
N GLU A 71 6.39 -6.46 -11.60
CA GLU A 71 7.46 -5.69 -10.94
C GLU A 71 7.18 -4.18 -10.93
N ALA A 72 6.56 -3.66 -11.99
CA ALA A 72 6.15 -2.26 -12.10
C ALA A 72 4.94 -1.91 -11.23
N ALA A 73 4.11 -2.90 -10.87
CA ALA A 73 2.89 -2.70 -10.12
C ALA A 73 3.12 -2.17 -8.70
N SER A 74 4.30 -2.39 -8.10
CA SER A 74 4.68 -1.88 -6.78
C SER A 74 6.02 -1.18 -6.82
N SER A 75 6.18 -0.04 -6.14
CA SER A 75 7.48 0.65 -6.09
C SER A 75 8.56 -0.22 -5.41
N ALA A 76 9.82 -0.10 -5.83
CA ALA A 76 10.95 -0.79 -5.20
C ALA A 76 11.05 -0.48 -3.70
N ASN A 77 10.64 0.72 -3.28
CA ASN A 77 10.60 1.10 -1.87
C ASN A 77 9.51 0.34 -1.10
N THR A 78 8.31 0.21 -1.67
CA THR A 78 7.21 -0.57 -1.09
C THR A 78 7.61 -2.04 -0.92
N ARG A 79 8.24 -2.64 -1.93
CA ARG A 79 8.74 -4.03 -1.86
C ARG A 79 9.77 -4.21 -0.75
N ARG A 80 10.75 -3.30 -0.65
CA ARG A 80 11.76 -3.32 0.43
C ARG A 80 11.12 -3.19 1.80
N ALA A 81 10.16 -2.29 1.94
CA ALA A 81 9.44 -2.05 3.19
C ALA A 81 8.64 -3.30 3.63
N TYR A 82 7.92 -3.92 2.70
CA TYR A 82 7.15 -5.14 2.99
C TYR A 82 8.04 -6.34 3.31
N ALA A 83 9.15 -6.51 2.58
CA ALA A 83 10.13 -7.54 2.88
C ALA A 83 10.74 -7.37 4.29
N ALA A 84 11.03 -6.13 4.69
CA ALA A 84 11.54 -5.83 6.03
C ALA A 84 10.49 -6.11 7.12
N ASP A 85 9.23 -5.75 6.88
CA ASP A 85 8.13 -6.02 7.81
C ASP A 85 7.86 -7.52 7.97
N TRP A 86 7.89 -8.28 6.87
CA TRP A 86 7.74 -9.73 6.92
C TRP A 86 8.87 -10.38 7.74
N LYS A 87 10.13 -9.98 7.49
CA LYS A 87 11.27 -10.46 8.28
C LYS A 87 11.12 -10.12 9.77
N HIS A 88 10.62 -8.93 10.07
CA HIS A 88 10.39 -8.48 11.45
C HIS A 88 9.35 -9.36 12.16
N PHE A 89 8.22 -9.65 11.49
CA PHE A 89 7.21 -10.57 12.02
C PHE A 89 7.76 -11.99 12.22
N CYS A 90 8.42 -12.58 11.21
CA CYS A 90 9.01 -13.91 11.36
C CYS A 90 10.04 -13.99 12.48
N ALA A 91 10.84 -12.93 12.68
CA ALA A 91 11.81 -12.87 13.77
C ALA A 91 11.12 -12.83 15.14
N TRP A 92 10.04 -12.05 15.27
CA TRP A 92 9.23 -12.03 16.49
C TRP A 92 8.56 -13.39 16.73
N ALA A 93 7.90 -13.97 15.73
CA ALA A 93 7.20 -15.25 15.83
C ALA A 93 8.15 -16.37 16.27
N ARG A 94 9.36 -16.42 15.69
CA ARG A 94 10.42 -17.35 16.11
C ARG A 94 10.80 -17.20 17.59
N ARG A 95 10.93 -15.96 18.09
CA ARG A 95 11.23 -15.71 19.52
C ARG A 95 10.11 -16.16 20.45
N GLN A 96 8.85 -16.07 19.99
CA GLN A 96 7.70 -16.51 20.78
C GLN A 96 7.39 -18.01 20.62
N GLY A 97 8.08 -18.73 19.74
CA GLY A 97 7.81 -20.15 19.48
C GLY A 97 6.48 -20.40 18.77
N VAL A 98 5.96 -19.42 18.02
CA VAL A 98 4.71 -19.54 17.25
C VAL A 98 5.00 -19.67 15.76
N ASP A 99 4.08 -20.30 15.02
CA ASP A 99 4.20 -20.42 13.57
C ASP A 99 3.97 -19.06 12.88
N ALA A 100 4.89 -18.69 12.00
CA ALA A 100 4.85 -17.45 11.22
C ALA A 100 4.21 -17.64 9.83
N PHE A 101 3.96 -18.88 9.41
CA PHE A 101 3.53 -19.19 8.04
C PHE A 101 2.05 -19.50 7.93
N SER A 102 1.39 -19.87 9.03
CA SER A 102 -0.07 -19.92 9.10
C SER A 102 -0.68 -18.52 9.25
N PRO A 103 -1.71 -18.14 8.46
CA PRO A 103 -2.40 -16.86 8.58
C PRO A 103 -3.38 -16.84 9.77
N ASP A 104 -2.91 -17.14 10.98
CA ASP A 104 -3.74 -17.13 12.20
C ASP A 104 -3.97 -15.69 12.70
N PRO A 105 -5.22 -15.19 12.69
CA PRO A 105 -5.54 -13.85 13.18
C PRO A 105 -5.13 -13.62 14.62
N ARG A 106 -5.09 -14.65 15.47
CA ARG A 106 -4.68 -14.57 16.89
C ARG A 106 -3.20 -14.25 17.01
N VAL A 107 -2.36 -14.93 16.24
CA VAL A 107 -0.91 -14.67 16.21
C VAL A 107 -0.63 -13.27 15.68
N VAL A 108 -1.35 -12.83 14.65
CA VAL A 108 -1.24 -11.47 14.13
C VAL A 108 -1.67 -10.44 15.16
N GLY A 109 -2.76 -10.67 15.90
CA GLY A 109 -3.22 -9.81 16.99
C GLY A 109 -2.20 -9.67 18.12
N LEU A 110 -1.57 -10.77 18.53
CA LEU A 110 -0.47 -10.76 19.51
C LEU A 110 0.72 -9.96 19.00
N TYR A 111 1.07 -10.11 17.71
CA TYR A 111 2.18 -9.38 17.11
C TYR A 111 1.95 -7.86 17.09
N ILE A 112 0.78 -7.40 16.64
CA ILE A 112 0.47 -5.96 16.62
C ILE A 112 0.38 -5.39 18.05
N THR A 113 -0.06 -6.18 19.03
CA THR A 113 -0.03 -5.82 20.46
C THR A 113 1.41 -5.70 20.97
N ALA A 114 2.29 -6.61 20.58
CA ALA A 114 3.71 -6.52 20.91
C ALA A 114 4.36 -5.28 20.28
N CYS A 115 3.96 -4.91 19.06
CA CYS A 115 4.41 -3.68 18.40
C CYS A 115 3.94 -2.43 19.16
N ALA A 116 2.66 -2.37 19.55
CA ALA A 116 2.09 -1.24 20.28
C ALA A 116 2.67 -1.09 21.70
N SER A 117 2.96 -2.19 22.38
CA SER A 117 3.58 -2.18 23.72
C SER A 117 5.10 -1.97 23.70
N GLY A 118 5.73 -2.04 22.53
CA GLY A 118 7.18 -2.01 22.38
C GLY A 118 7.89 -3.31 22.75
N SER A 119 7.16 -4.36 23.13
CA SER A 119 7.73 -5.67 23.50
C SER A 119 8.14 -6.53 22.29
N VAL A 120 7.87 -6.06 21.06
CA VAL A 120 8.20 -6.80 19.82
C VAL A 120 9.70 -6.98 19.60
N SER A 121 10.52 -6.04 20.09
CA SER A 121 11.98 -6.02 20.01
C SER A 121 12.60 -5.69 21.38
N GLY A 122 13.89 -5.99 21.55
CA GLY A 122 14.62 -5.75 22.80
C GLY A 122 14.73 -4.26 23.20
N ASP A 123 14.49 -3.35 22.26
CA ASP A 123 14.63 -1.90 22.46
C ASP A 123 13.48 -1.28 23.27
N LYS A 124 12.40 -2.04 23.54
CA LYS A 124 11.23 -1.63 24.34
C LYS A 124 10.53 -0.35 23.87
N GLN A 125 10.66 0.01 22.59
CA GLN A 125 10.04 1.20 22.02
C GLN A 125 8.74 0.86 21.27
N PRO A 126 7.59 1.44 21.68
CA PRO A 126 6.34 1.34 20.95
C PRO A 126 6.42 1.80 19.50
N ASN A 127 5.83 1.02 18.58
CA ASN A 127 5.63 1.45 17.20
C ASN A 127 4.44 2.42 17.11
N SER A 128 4.53 3.41 16.21
CA SER A 128 3.38 4.26 15.88
C SER A 128 2.24 3.44 15.26
N VAL A 129 1.00 3.91 15.43
CA VAL A 129 -0.20 3.31 14.81
C VAL A 129 0.01 3.13 13.30
N SER A 130 0.48 4.17 12.60
CA SER A 130 0.76 4.12 11.15
C SER A 130 1.77 3.04 10.77
N THR A 131 2.78 2.80 11.61
CA THR A 131 3.76 1.74 11.39
C THR A 131 3.12 0.36 11.55
N ILE A 132 2.25 0.19 12.55
CA ILE A 132 1.54 -1.06 12.81
C ILE A 132 0.56 -1.39 11.66
N GLU A 133 -0.19 -0.39 11.18
CA GLU A 133 -1.10 -0.55 10.04
C GLU A 133 -0.34 -0.92 8.76
N ARG A 134 0.79 -0.26 8.49
CA ARG A 134 1.66 -0.61 7.36
C ARG A 134 2.17 -2.05 7.47
N ARG A 135 2.59 -2.47 8.66
CA ARG A 135 3.02 -3.85 8.92
C ARG A 135 1.87 -4.84 8.67
N LEU A 136 0.66 -4.54 9.13
CA LEU A 136 -0.52 -5.37 8.89
C LEU A 136 -0.84 -5.51 7.39
N SER A 137 -0.74 -4.41 6.63
CA SER A 137 -0.85 -4.45 5.16
C SER A 137 0.23 -5.32 4.52
N SER A 138 1.48 -5.21 4.99
CA SER A 138 2.59 -6.06 4.52
C SER A 138 2.36 -7.54 4.83
N LEU A 139 1.80 -7.87 6.00
CA LEU A 139 1.48 -9.26 6.38
C LEU A 139 0.39 -9.83 5.47
N SER A 140 -0.71 -9.10 5.31
CA SER A 140 -1.80 -9.51 4.42
C SER A 140 -1.30 -9.74 3.00
N TRP A 141 -0.50 -8.82 2.46
CA TRP A 141 0.14 -9.01 1.16
C TRP A 141 1.00 -10.28 1.13
N SER A 142 1.89 -10.45 2.12
CA SER A 142 2.80 -11.59 2.22
C SER A 142 2.07 -12.94 2.28
N PHE A 143 0.96 -13.01 3.02
CA PHE A 143 0.12 -14.20 3.13
C PHE A 143 -0.62 -14.51 1.81
N THR A 144 -1.15 -13.49 1.14
CA THR A 144 -1.74 -13.62 -0.20
C THR A 144 -0.73 -14.13 -1.24
N GLN A 145 0.51 -13.63 -1.23
CA GLN A 145 1.57 -14.12 -2.14
C GLN A 145 1.88 -15.62 -1.95
N ARG A 146 1.55 -16.18 -0.78
CA ARG A 146 1.75 -17.60 -0.45
C ARG A 146 0.49 -18.46 -0.67
N GLY A 147 -0.58 -17.88 -1.22
CA GLY A 147 -1.84 -18.58 -1.45
C GLY A 147 -2.66 -18.85 -0.19
N GLN A 148 -2.32 -18.21 0.94
CA GLN A 148 -2.99 -18.40 2.23
C GLN A 148 -3.40 -17.04 2.78
N PRO A 149 -4.43 -16.38 2.21
CA PRO A 149 -4.77 -15.00 2.55
C PRO A 149 -5.19 -14.85 4.02
N LEU A 150 -4.71 -13.76 4.64
CA LEU A 150 -5.13 -13.35 5.98
C LEU A 150 -6.37 -12.46 5.91
N ASP A 151 -7.45 -12.85 6.58
CA ASP A 151 -8.63 -11.99 6.72
C ASP A 151 -8.38 -10.87 7.74
N ARG A 152 -8.19 -9.65 7.23
CA ARG A 152 -7.98 -8.45 8.06
C ARG A 152 -9.24 -8.00 8.79
N LYS A 153 -10.42 -8.44 8.33
CA LYS A 153 -11.71 -8.14 8.96
C LYS A 153 -12.04 -9.10 10.10
N ASP A 154 -11.19 -10.11 10.32
CA ASP A 154 -11.33 -10.98 11.47
C ASP A 154 -11.44 -10.16 12.76
N ARG A 155 -12.41 -10.55 13.58
CA ARG A 155 -12.76 -9.83 14.81
C ARG A 155 -11.54 -9.62 15.71
N HIS A 156 -10.62 -10.56 15.79
CA HIS A 156 -9.45 -10.47 16.65
C HIS A 156 -8.54 -9.32 16.21
N ILE A 157 -8.22 -9.23 14.91
CA ILE A 157 -7.38 -8.16 14.36
C ILE A 157 -8.08 -6.81 14.50
N VAL A 158 -9.36 -6.71 14.13
CA VAL A 158 -10.12 -5.46 14.17
C VAL A 158 -10.23 -4.93 15.61
N THR A 159 -10.54 -5.80 16.57
CA THR A 159 -10.70 -5.40 17.98
C THR A 159 -9.38 -4.89 18.57
N VAL A 160 -8.28 -5.61 18.32
CA VAL A 160 -6.95 -5.20 18.82
C VAL A 160 -6.51 -3.90 18.17
N MET A 161 -6.68 -3.74 16.86
CA MET A 161 -6.37 -2.49 16.16
C MET A 161 -7.22 -1.31 16.64
N ALA A 162 -8.50 -1.53 16.94
CA ALA A 162 -9.36 -0.51 17.53
C ALA A 162 -8.83 -0.08 18.91
N GLY A 163 -8.46 -1.03 19.77
CA GLY A 163 -7.83 -0.74 21.06
C GLY A 163 -6.54 0.06 20.92
N ILE A 164 -5.64 -0.36 20.03
CA ILE A 164 -4.37 0.34 19.77
C ILE A 164 -4.62 1.78 19.32
N ARG A 165 -5.58 2.01 18.42
CA ARG A 165 -5.94 3.37 17.97
C ARG A 165 -6.48 4.21 19.13
N ASN A 166 -7.40 3.67 19.92
CA ASN A 166 -7.99 4.41 21.04
C ASN A 166 -6.97 4.79 22.12
N THR A 167 -5.92 3.97 22.31
CA THR A 167 -4.91 4.20 23.35
C THR A 167 -3.70 5.01 22.85
N HIS A 168 -3.28 4.79 21.60
CA HIS A 168 -1.98 5.29 21.10
C HIS A 168 -2.08 6.16 19.85
N ALA A 169 -3.28 6.44 19.32
CA ALA A 169 -3.39 7.39 18.23
C ALA A 169 -2.93 8.77 18.70
N ALA A 170 -1.98 9.32 17.96
CA ALA A 170 -1.52 10.68 18.09
C ALA A 170 -1.58 11.32 16.70
N PRO A 171 -1.89 12.63 16.60
CA PRO A 171 -1.83 13.34 15.33
C PRO A 171 -0.47 13.14 14.64
N PRO A 172 -0.43 12.98 13.30
CA PRO A 172 0.82 12.89 12.57
C PRO A 172 1.73 14.06 12.96
N ARG A 173 2.98 13.75 13.32
CA ARG A 173 3.91 14.78 13.75
C ARG A 173 4.29 15.65 12.57
N GLN A 174 3.67 16.82 12.48
CA GLN A 174 4.02 17.83 11.50
C GLN A 174 5.41 18.38 11.84
N LYS A 175 6.28 18.41 10.83
CA LYS A 175 7.57 19.09 10.94
C LYS A 175 7.31 20.58 10.73
N GLU A 176 7.96 21.43 11.52
CA GLU A 176 7.91 22.88 11.29
C GLU A 176 8.40 23.18 9.88
N ALA A 177 7.65 24.04 9.19
CA ALA A 177 8.03 24.49 7.86
C ALA A 177 9.36 25.23 7.94
N ILE A 178 10.27 24.92 7.02
CA ILE A 178 11.47 25.74 6.83
C ILE A 178 10.99 27.08 6.29
N LEU A 179 11.39 28.17 6.94
CA LEU A 179 11.15 29.53 6.47
C LEU A 179 12.36 30.03 5.65
N PRO A 180 12.21 31.06 4.79
CA PRO A 180 13.31 31.59 4.00
C PRO A 180 14.56 31.95 4.83
N GLU A 181 14.38 32.50 6.03
CA GLU A 181 15.45 32.83 6.97
C GLU A 181 16.22 31.59 7.44
N ASN A 182 15.51 30.48 7.71
CA ASN A 182 16.12 29.21 8.08
C ASN A 182 16.95 28.66 6.91
N LEU A 183 16.43 28.79 5.67
CA LEU A 183 17.15 28.39 4.47
C LEU A 183 18.43 29.21 4.27
N ILE A 184 18.37 30.52 4.44
CA ILE A 184 19.55 31.40 4.34
C ILE A 184 20.61 30.96 5.34
N ALA A 185 20.24 30.78 6.61
CA ALA A 185 21.15 30.31 7.65
C ALA A 185 21.77 28.94 7.32
N MET A 186 20.97 27.98 6.84
CA MET A 186 21.49 26.67 6.39
C MET A 186 22.49 26.82 5.24
N LEU A 187 22.19 27.67 4.26
CA LEU A 187 23.08 27.91 3.13
C LEU A 187 24.41 28.52 3.58
N GLU A 188 24.42 29.40 4.58
CA GLU A 188 25.65 30.01 5.10
C GLU A 188 26.61 29.00 5.74
N THR A 189 26.10 27.87 6.24
CA THR A 189 26.94 26.78 6.76
C THR A 189 27.68 25.98 5.68
N LEU A 190 27.33 26.17 4.40
CA LEU A 190 27.86 25.39 3.28
C LEU A 190 28.93 26.18 2.50
N ASP A 191 30.15 25.64 2.48
CA ASP A 191 31.31 26.25 1.82
C ASP A 191 31.17 26.33 0.29
N ARG A 192 31.14 27.56 -0.23
CA ARG A 192 31.02 27.86 -1.67
C ARG A 192 32.30 27.56 -2.46
N GLY A 193 33.45 27.42 -1.78
CA GLY A 193 34.72 27.06 -2.40
C GLY A 193 34.81 25.60 -2.82
N THR A 194 33.87 24.74 -2.40
CA THR A 194 33.87 23.31 -2.71
C THR A 194 32.71 22.91 -3.61
N LEU A 195 32.96 21.95 -4.51
CA LEU A 195 31.91 21.33 -5.33
C LEU A 195 30.81 20.68 -4.49
N ARG A 196 31.17 20.11 -3.34
CA ARG A 196 30.20 19.52 -2.38
C ARG A 196 29.28 20.60 -1.82
N GLY A 197 29.82 21.71 -1.35
CA GLY A 197 29.01 22.80 -0.82
C GLY A 197 28.12 23.43 -1.88
N LEU A 198 28.61 23.64 -3.11
CA LEU A 198 27.77 24.12 -4.22
C LEU A 198 26.61 23.15 -4.54
N ARG A 199 26.87 21.84 -4.57
CA ARG A 199 25.84 20.81 -4.80
C ARG A 199 24.80 20.79 -3.69
N ASP A 200 25.23 20.77 -2.44
CA ASP A 200 24.33 20.67 -1.30
C ASP A 200 23.45 21.94 -1.18
N ARG A 201 24.00 23.11 -1.51
CA ARG A 201 23.26 24.37 -1.66
C ARG A 201 22.21 24.29 -2.77
N ALA A 202 22.58 23.78 -3.95
CA ALA A 202 21.65 23.62 -5.06
C ALA A 202 20.50 22.66 -4.71
N MET A 203 20.80 21.56 -4.01
CA MET A 203 19.77 20.63 -3.53
C MET A 203 18.80 21.29 -2.54
N LEU A 204 19.30 22.09 -1.58
CA LEU A 204 18.45 22.83 -0.65
C LEU A 204 17.56 23.85 -1.35
N LEU A 205 18.13 24.64 -2.27
CA LEU A 205 17.39 25.65 -3.02
C LEU A 205 16.32 25.03 -3.92
N LEU A 206 16.67 23.99 -4.67
CA LEU A 206 15.73 23.31 -5.57
C LEU A 206 14.62 22.60 -4.79
N GLY A 207 14.98 21.91 -3.70
CA GLY A 207 14.03 21.27 -2.82
C GLY A 207 13.06 22.26 -2.18
N PHE A 208 13.56 23.41 -1.72
CA PHE A 208 12.74 24.46 -1.12
C PHE A 208 11.82 25.14 -2.14
N ALA A 209 12.38 25.59 -3.27
CA ALA A 209 11.62 26.34 -4.28
C ALA A 209 10.55 25.49 -4.97
N GLY A 210 10.82 24.19 -5.18
CA GLY A 210 9.89 23.27 -5.82
C GLY A 210 8.99 22.48 -4.88
N GLY A 211 9.15 22.62 -3.55
CA GLY A 211 8.44 21.77 -2.58
C GLY A 211 8.72 20.27 -2.76
N LEU A 212 9.90 19.94 -3.30
CA LEU A 212 10.22 18.59 -3.75
C LEU A 212 10.59 17.68 -2.58
N ARG A 213 10.07 16.46 -2.59
CA ARG A 213 10.50 15.38 -1.69
C ARG A 213 11.89 14.91 -2.09
N ARG A 214 12.61 14.32 -1.14
CA ARG A 214 13.96 13.77 -1.38
C ARG A 214 14.04 12.88 -2.61
N SER A 215 13.08 11.99 -2.83
CA SER A 215 13.05 11.08 -3.99
C SER A 215 12.94 11.82 -5.33
N GLU A 216 12.30 12.98 -5.35
CA GLU A 216 12.16 13.80 -6.56
C GLU A 216 13.46 14.56 -6.86
N ILE A 217 14.25 14.88 -5.84
CA ILE A 217 15.56 15.54 -5.99
C ILE A 217 16.63 14.56 -6.48
N VAL A 218 16.56 13.29 -6.07
CA VAL A 218 17.63 12.31 -6.36
C VAL A 218 17.33 11.34 -7.50
N GLY A 219 16.08 11.30 -7.99
CA GLY A 219 15.64 10.35 -9.02
C GLY A 219 15.29 8.96 -8.49
#